data_AF-A0A0D3IJL4-F1
#
_entry.id   AF-A0A0D3IJL4-F1
#
_cell.length_a   1.000
_cell.length_b   1.000
_cell.length_c   1.000
_cell.angle_alpha   90.00
_cell.angle_beta   90.00
_cell.angle_gamma   90.00
#
_symmetry.space_group_name_H-M   'P 1'
#
loop_
_entity.id
_entity.type
_entity.pdbx_description
1 polymer ?
#
loop_
_entity_poly.entity_id
_entity_poly.type
_entity_poly.pdbx_seq_one_letter_code
_entity_poly.pdbx_strand_id
1 'polypeptide(L)'
;MSRVYIGNLDPHVGQDELMHACSKFAMPASVWIARNPGGFAFVEFSDTRAAEVVVAGMQDTLLGQQRVKAELAKNKGKNAAPAGNSAALSLAAPGAFRDAVPASGHAQVEDAS
;
A
#
# COMPACT_ATOMS: atom_id res chain seq x y z
N MET A 1 4.40 2.34 -12.88
CA MET A 1 3.22 1.46 -12.84
C MET A 1 2.60 1.55 -11.47
N SER A 2 1.45 2.21 -11.39
CA SER A 2 0.74 2.47 -10.15
C SER A 2 -0.70 2.01 -10.30
N ARG A 3 -1.20 1.31 -9.28
CA ARG A 3 -2.54 0.75 -9.31
C ARG A 3 -3.41 1.53 -8.33
N VAL A 4 -4.66 1.77 -8.70
CA VAL A 4 -5.67 2.43 -7.89
C VAL A 4 -6.71 1.39 -7.53
N TYR A 5 -7.02 1.32 -6.25
CA TYR A 5 -8.11 0.54 -5.70
C TYR A 5 -9.34 1.42 -5.55
N ILE A 6 -10.48 0.93 -5.99
CA ILE A 6 -11.77 1.60 -5.85
C ILE A 6 -12.70 0.64 -5.12
N GLY A 7 -13.16 1.02 -3.94
CA GLY A 7 -14.14 0.28 -3.15
C GLY A 7 -15.42 1.06 -2.92
N ASN A 8 -16.39 0.38 -2.32
CA ASN A 8 -17.72 0.95 -2.08
C ASN A 8 -18.41 1.38 -3.38
N LEU A 9 -18.20 0.60 -4.44
CA LEU A 9 -18.86 0.76 -5.72
C LEU A 9 -20.25 0.18 -5.67
N ASP A 10 -21.21 0.95 -6.16
CA ASP A 10 -22.58 0.47 -6.36
C ASP A 10 -22.58 -0.68 -7.39
N PRO A 11 -23.38 -1.74 -7.20
CA PRO A 11 -23.43 -2.86 -8.14
C PRO A 11 -23.89 -2.48 -9.56
N HIS A 12 -24.54 -1.32 -9.74
CA HIS A 12 -24.88 -0.79 -11.06
C HIS A 12 -23.69 -0.09 -11.74
N VAL A 13 -22.65 0.26 -10.99
CA VAL A 13 -21.46 0.94 -11.49
C VAL A 13 -20.47 -0.11 -12.02
N GLY A 14 -20.35 -0.16 -13.34
CA GLY A 14 -19.50 -1.11 -14.06
C GLY A 14 -18.17 -0.53 -14.52
N GLN A 15 -17.47 -1.30 -15.36
CA GLN A 15 -16.15 -0.95 -15.90
C GLN A 15 -16.22 0.32 -16.74
N ASP A 16 -17.31 0.48 -17.50
CA ASP A 16 -17.50 1.60 -18.41
C ASP A 16 -17.51 2.93 -17.63
N GLU A 17 -18.29 3.00 -16.55
CA GLU A 17 -18.41 4.19 -15.71
C GLU A 17 -17.08 4.54 -15.02
N LEU A 18 -16.35 3.52 -14.52
CA LEU A 18 -15.00 3.72 -13.98
C LEU A 18 -14.02 4.21 -15.02
N MET A 19 -14.06 3.62 -16.21
CA MET A 19 -13.19 4.01 -17.32
C MET A 19 -13.49 5.46 -17.73
N HIS A 20 -14.76 5.83 -17.83
CA HIS A 20 -15.19 7.19 -18.15
C HIS A 20 -14.77 8.21 -17.09
N ALA A 21 -14.96 7.87 -15.81
CA ALA A 21 -14.59 8.73 -14.69
C ALA A 21 -13.06 8.90 -14.56
N CYS A 22 -12.30 7.81 -14.69
CA CYS A 22 -10.84 7.85 -14.66
C CYS A 22 -10.27 8.62 -15.86
N SER A 23 -10.82 8.39 -17.05
CA SER A 23 -10.37 9.00 -18.32
C SER A 23 -10.39 10.53 -18.28
N LYS A 24 -11.27 11.14 -17.48
CA LYS A 24 -11.29 12.61 -17.26
C LYS A 24 -9.99 13.16 -16.67
N PHE A 25 -9.27 12.35 -15.91
CA PHE A 25 -8.03 12.74 -15.24
C PHE A 25 -6.82 12.11 -15.93
N ALA A 26 -6.86 10.80 -16.16
CA ALA A 26 -5.80 10.05 -16.81
C ALA A 26 -6.34 8.81 -17.52
N MET A 27 -5.71 8.44 -18.63
CA MET A 27 -6.08 7.24 -19.38
C MET A 27 -5.64 5.99 -18.60
N PRO A 28 -6.58 5.14 -18.14
CA PRO A 28 -6.23 3.90 -17.47
C PRO A 28 -5.59 2.91 -18.47
N ALA A 29 -4.53 2.22 -18.04
CA ALA A 29 -3.88 1.20 -18.84
C ALA A 29 -4.71 -0.10 -18.88
N SER A 30 -5.32 -0.45 -17.74
CA SER A 30 -6.21 -1.60 -17.63
C SER A 30 -7.18 -1.44 -16.46
N VAL A 31 -8.41 -1.94 -16.61
CA VAL A 31 -9.45 -1.90 -15.57
C VAL A 31 -9.90 -3.32 -15.26
N TRP A 32 -9.98 -3.65 -13.97
CA TRP A 32 -10.43 -4.94 -13.49
C TRP A 32 -11.47 -4.77 -12.37
N ILE A 33 -12.64 -5.40 -12.52
CA ILE A 33 -13.70 -5.38 -11.50
C ILE A 33 -13.72 -6.70 -10.74
N ALA A 34 -13.64 -6.61 -9.42
CA ALA A 34 -13.85 -7.74 -8.54
C ALA A 34 -15.36 -8.01 -8.43
N ARG A 35 -15.76 -9.22 -8.79
CA ARG A 35 -17.16 -9.68 -8.64
C ARG A 35 -17.39 -10.48 -7.36
N ASN A 36 -16.35 -10.77 -6.59
CA ASN A 36 -16.44 -11.47 -5.30
C ASN A 36 -15.24 -11.11 -4.39
N PRO A 37 -15.42 -10.38 -3.28
CA PRO A 37 -16.66 -9.70 -2.85
C PRO A 37 -17.08 -8.59 -3.84
N GLY A 38 -18.38 -8.35 -3.98
CA GLY A 38 -18.92 -7.32 -4.88
C GLY A 38 -18.63 -5.90 -4.39
N GLY A 39 -18.54 -4.95 -5.33
CA GLY A 39 -18.35 -3.52 -5.00
C GLY A 39 -16.89 -3.05 -4.96
N PHE A 40 -15.97 -3.78 -5.60
CA PHE A 40 -14.57 -3.39 -5.71
C PHE A 40 -14.06 -3.45 -7.14
N ALA A 41 -13.15 -2.54 -7.46
CA ALA A 41 -12.45 -2.50 -8.74
C ALA A 41 -11.02 -2.01 -8.57
N PHE A 42 -10.21 -2.31 -9.56
CA PHE A 42 -8.82 -1.90 -9.63
C PHE A 42 -8.52 -1.35 -11.00
N VAL A 43 -7.80 -0.24 -11.02
CA VAL A 43 -7.40 0.45 -12.24
C VAL A 43 -5.88 0.56 -12.25
N GLU A 44 -5.25 0.12 -13.32
CA GLU A 44 -3.80 0.22 -13.49
C GLU A 44 -3.45 1.44 -14.33
N PHE A 45 -2.44 2.18 -13.89
CA PHE A 45 -1.89 3.34 -14.58
C PHE A 45 -0.40 3.17 -14.83
N SER A 46 0.05 3.69 -15.97
CA SER A 46 1.48 3.72 -16.32
C SER A 46 2.27 4.63 -15.37
N ASP A 47 1.68 5.77 -15.00
CA ASP A 47 2.32 6.83 -14.21
C ASP A 47 1.74 6.95 -12.79
N THR A 48 2.60 7.23 -11.81
CA THR A 48 2.20 7.41 -10.40
C THR A 48 1.47 8.72 -10.17
N ARG A 49 1.90 9.82 -10.79
CA ARG A 49 1.23 11.11 -10.63
C ARG A 49 -0.18 11.04 -11.19
N ALA A 50 -0.35 10.36 -12.32
CA ALA A 50 -1.67 10.09 -12.89
C ALA A 50 -2.57 9.33 -11.90
N ALA A 51 -2.05 8.28 -11.26
CA ALA A 51 -2.79 7.52 -10.25
C ALA A 51 -3.14 8.37 -9.02
N GLU A 52 -2.24 9.23 -8.54
CA GLU A 52 -2.49 10.12 -7.40
C GLU A 52 -3.59 11.15 -7.70
N VAL A 53 -3.56 11.77 -8.89
CA VAL A 53 -4.59 12.71 -9.33
C VAL A 53 -5.95 12.02 -9.48
N VAL A 54 -5.97 10.82 -10.07
CA VAL A 54 -7.20 10.02 -10.19
C VAL A 54 -7.75 9.66 -8.81
N VAL A 55 -6.91 9.24 -7.86
CA VAL A 55 -7.34 8.93 -6.49
C VAL A 55 -7.92 10.16 -5.81
N ALA A 56 -7.25 11.30 -5.88
CA ALA A 56 -7.74 12.54 -5.26
C ALA A 56 -9.05 13.02 -5.89
N GLY A 57 -9.23 12.85 -7.20
CA GLY A 57 -10.45 13.24 -7.91
C GLY A 57 -11.60 12.25 -7.76
N MET A 58 -11.33 10.95 -7.66
CA MET A 58 -12.36 9.91 -7.51
C MET A 58 -12.73 9.63 -6.05
N GLN A 59 -11.84 9.89 -5.09
CA GLN A 59 -12.15 9.70 -3.68
C GLN A 59 -13.36 10.57 -3.28
N ASP A 60 -14.35 9.96 -2.64
CA ASP A 60 -15.60 10.60 -2.23
C ASP A 60 -16.52 11.03 -3.39
N THR A 61 -16.25 10.56 -4.62
CA THR A 61 -17.15 10.81 -5.75
C THR A 61 -18.44 10.01 -5.60
N LEU A 62 -19.58 10.64 -5.88
CA LEU A 62 -20.86 9.93 -5.99
C LEU A 62 -20.88 9.17 -7.33
N LEU A 63 -20.82 7.84 -7.29
CA LEU A 63 -21.12 7.01 -8.47
C LEU A 63 -22.35 6.15 -8.17
N GLY A 64 -23.40 6.33 -8.98
CA GLY A 64 -24.72 5.76 -8.68
C GLY A 64 -25.31 6.37 -7.42
N GLN A 65 -25.56 5.54 -6.39
CA GLN A 65 -26.09 5.97 -5.10
C GLN A 65 -25.07 5.93 -3.95
N GLN A 66 -23.82 5.51 -4.22
CA GLN A 66 -22.79 5.36 -3.19
C GLN A 66 -21.58 6.27 -3.45
N ARG A 67 -20.93 6.69 -2.35
CA ARG A 67 -19.63 7.36 -2.39
C ARG A 67 -18.57 6.31 -2.62
N VAL A 68 -17.78 6.46 -3.68
CA VAL A 68 -16.69 5.53 -3.94
C VAL A 68 -15.46 5.92 -3.14
N LYS A 69 -14.73 4.89 -2.69
CA LYS A 69 -13.47 5.05 -2.00
C LYS A 69 -12.34 4.67 -2.95
N ALA A 70 -11.69 5.68 -3.53
CA ALA A 70 -10.45 5.50 -4.26
C ALA A 70 -9.25 5.57 -3.31
N GLU A 71 -8.28 4.68 -3.48
CA GLU A 71 -7.01 4.66 -2.75
C GLU A 71 -5.89 4.16 -3.66
N LEU A 72 -4.67 4.68 -3.49
CA LEU A 72 -3.52 4.12 -4.19
C LEU A 72 -3.25 2.70 -3.66
N ALA A 73 -3.36 1.70 -4.53
CA ALA A 73 -3.06 0.32 -4.18
C ALA A 73 -1.56 0.20 -3.89
N LYS A 74 -1.22 -0.41 -2.75
CA LYS A 74 0.16 -0.51 -2.28
C LYS A 74 0.94 -1.53 -3.12
N ASN A 75 1.44 -1.09 -4.27
CA ASN A 75 2.58 -1.73 -4.90
C ASN A 75 3.81 -1.26 -4.11
N LYS A 76 4.21 -2.03 -3.08
CA LYS A 76 5.42 -1.80 -2.30
C LYS A 76 6.62 -1.87 -3.25
N GLY A 77 6.99 -0.74 -3.85
CA GLY A 77 8.00 -0.71 -4.89
C GLY A 77 8.27 0.69 -5.43
N LYS A 78 9.16 1.41 -4.73
CA LYS A 78 10.02 2.51 -5.20
C LYS A 78 9.38 3.91 -5.18
N ASN A 79 10.05 4.82 -4.44
CA ASN A 79 9.87 6.29 -4.41
C ASN A 79 8.64 6.90 -3.72
N ALA A 80 8.72 7.14 -2.41
CA ALA A 80 8.12 8.31 -1.76
C ALA A 80 8.79 8.59 -0.41
N ALA A 81 9.95 9.23 -0.45
CA ALA A 81 10.44 10.08 0.64
C ALA A 81 11.09 11.31 -0.03
N PRO A 82 10.44 12.49 -0.03
CA PRO A 82 11.08 13.71 -0.49
C PRO A 82 12.04 14.25 0.58
N ALA A 83 13.05 14.97 0.09
CA ALA A 83 14.23 15.43 0.78
C ALA A 83 14.00 16.37 1.98
N GLY A 84 14.86 16.23 3.00
CA GLY A 84 15.70 17.32 3.50
C GLY A 84 15.10 18.34 4.47
N ASN A 85 15.46 18.23 5.75
CA ASN A 85 15.67 19.39 6.62
C ASN A 85 16.93 19.16 7.46
N SER A 86 17.97 19.95 7.19
CA SER A 86 19.17 20.04 8.03
C SER A 86 18.83 20.58 9.43
N ALA A 87 19.58 20.11 10.42
CA ALA A 87 19.90 20.76 11.70
C ALA A 87 18.78 20.91 12.76
N ALA A 88 18.70 19.92 13.65
CA ALA A 88 18.48 20.10 15.09
C ALA A 88 18.93 18.79 15.78
N LEU A 89 20.20 18.67 16.18
CA LEU A 89 20.66 18.91 17.54
C LEU A 89 19.77 18.24 18.62
N SER A 90 20.12 17.04 19.06
CA SER A 90 20.26 16.70 20.48
C SER A 90 20.74 15.27 20.70
N LEU A 91 21.78 15.18 21.53
CA LEU A 91 22.35 13.98 22.10
C LEU A 91 21.37 13.28 23.06
N ALA A 92 21.36 11.94 23.07
CA ALA A 92 21.23 11.12 24.28
C ALA A 92 21.54 9.63 24.00
N ALA A 93 22.63 9.12 24.60
CA ALA A 93 22.88 7.69 24.82
C ALA A 93 21.90 7.14 25.90
N PRO A 94 21.68 5.82 26.08
CA PRO A 94 22.65 4.79 26.54
C PRO A 94 22.52 3.47 25.73
N GLY A 95 23.37 2.45 25.78
CA GLY A 95 24.20 1.90 26.86
C GLY A 95 23.79 0.43 27.07
N ALA A 96 24.77 -0.47 26.98
CA ALA A 96 24.85 -1.80 27.62
C ALA A 96 23.67 -2.80 27.48
N PHE A 97 23.95 -3.95 26.86
CA PHE A 97 24.07 -5.26 27.54
C PHE A 97 24.21 -6.35 26.48
N ARG A 98 25.45 -6.76 26.21
CA ARG A 98 25.74 -7.92 25.40
C ARG A 98 26.58 -8.85 26.25
N ASP A 99 25.93 -9.65 27.08
CA ASP A 99 26.54 -10.86 27.62
C ASP A 99 25.48 -11.82 28.20
N ALA A 100 25.85 -13.09 28.25
CA ALA A 100 25.20 -14.21 28.95
C ALA A 100 23.96 -14.89 28.34
N VAL A 101 24.21 -16.07 27.72
CA VAL A 101 23.49 -17.36 27.92
C VAL A 101 24.23 -18.48 27.16
N PRO A 102 24.25 -19.77 27.55
CA PRO A 102 23.99 -20.42 28.85
C PRO A 102 25.17 -21.30 29.35
N ALA A 103 25.34 -21.42 30.67
CA ALA A 103 26.09 -22.53 31.27
C ALA A 103 25.18 -23.29 32.25
N SER A 104 24.63 -24.42 31.79
CA SER A 104 23.93 -25.41 32.63
C SER A 104 24.16 -26.82 32.08
N GLY A 105 24.50 -27.75 32.96
CA GLY A 105 24.52 -29.20 32.70
C GLY A 105 25.94 -29.77 32.60
N HIS A 106 26.65 -30.03 33.70
CA HIS A 106 26.49 -31.17 34.62
C HIS A 106 26.91 -32.53 34.00
N ALA A 107 28.12 -32.96 34.41
CA ALA A 107 28.57 -34.33 34.73
C ALA A 107 28.64 -35.44 33.65
N GLN A 108 29.90 -35.86 33.40
CA GLN A 108 30.47 -37.22 33.55
C GLN A 108 29.80 -38.42 32.84
N VAL A 109 30.57 -39.14 32.01
CA VAL A 109 31.05 -40.54 32.15
C VAL A 109 31.79 -40.94 30.84
N GLU A 110 33.07 -41.35 30.86
CA GLU A 110 33.57 -42.75 30.90
C GLU A 110 33.03 -43.57 29.71
N ASP A 111 33.81 -44.22 28.84
CA ASP A 111 35.09 -44.92 29.01
C ASP A 111 35.71 -45.12 27.61
N ALA A 112 37.03 -45.08 27.53
CA ALA A 112 37.77 -45.42 26.32
C ALA A 112 38.21 -46.88 26.42
N SER A 113 37.73 -47.73 25.51
CA SER A 113 38.57 -48.71 24.80
C SER A 113 37.89 -49.29 23.57
#